data_AF-A0A2K2RS11-F1
#
_entry.id   AF-A0A2K2RS11-F1
#
_cell.length_a   1.000
_cell.length_b   1.000
_cell.length_c   1.000
_cell.angle_alpha   90.00
_cell.angle_beta   90.00
_cell.angle_gamma   90.00
#
_symmetry.space_group_name_H-M   'P 1'
#
loop_
_entity.id
_entity.type
_entity.pdbx_description
1 polymer ?
#
loop_
_entity_poly.entity_id
_entity_poly.type
_entity_poly.pdbx_seq_one_letter_code
_entity_poly.pdbx_strand_id
1 'polypeptide(L)' 'MPEADGTIRMAMAEDDGRAAFWEVYGRLDRSAAAVWRSRFYEARHLGAIRLERHRLGRADAVRESYGAMAGCSPS' A
#
# COMPACT_ATOMS: atom_id res chain seq x y z
N MET A 1 7.37 2.09 -7.93
CA MET A 1 6.14 1.81 -8.68
C MET A 1 5.14 2.90 -8.28
N PRO A 2 4.40 3.50 -9.21
CA PRO A 2 3.51 4.62 -8.92
C PRO A 2 2.51 4.32 -7.78
N GLU A 3 2.07 3.07 -7.65
CA GLU A 3 1.10 2.60 -6.64
C GLU A 3 1.53 2.74 -5.17
N ALA A 4 2.82 2.92 -4.92
CA ALA A 4 3.36 3.13 -3.57
C ALA A 4 3.30 4.60 -3.12
N ASP A 5 3.02 5.50 -4.05
CA ASP A 5 2.82 6.91 -3.76
C ASP A 5 1.44 7.11 -3.13
N GLY A 6 1.39 7.78 -1.98
CA GLY A 6 0.14 8.00 -1.23
C GLY A 6 -0.94 8.70 -2.07
N THR A 7 -0.53 9.53 -3.03
CA THR A 7 -1.43 10.24 -3.95
C THR A 7 -2.14 9.26 -4.89
N ILE A 8 -1.41 8.26 -5.38
CA ILE A 8 -1.93 7.27 -6.32
C ILE A 8 -2.87 6.31 -5.59
N ARG A 9 -2.55 5.93 -4.35
CA ARG A 9 -3.48 5.14 -3.52
C ARG A 9 -4.80 5.88 -3.26
N MET A 10 -4.79 7.20 -3.07
CA MET A 10 -6.02 7.98 -2.91
C MET A 10 -6.81 8.07 -4.21
N ALA A 11 -6.13 8.31 -5.35
CA ALA A 11 -6.77 8.31 -6.66
C ALA A 11 -7.40 6.95 -7.01
N MET A 12 -6.82 5.85 -6.53
CA MET A 12 -7.34 4.49 -6.71
C MET A 12 -8.54 4.13 -5.81
N ALA A 13 -8.88 4.96 -4.82
CA ALA A 13 -10.04 4.75 -3.94
C ALA A 13 -11.36 5.26 -4.56
N GLU A 14 -11.28 6.05 -5.62
CA GLU A 14 -12.42 6.58 -6.38
C GLU A 14 -12.58 5.80 -7.70
N ASP A 15 -13.75 5.21 -7.94
CA ASP A 15 -13.95 4.23 -9.02
C ASP A 15 -13.78 4.84 -10.42
N ASP A 16 -14.30 6.05 -10.65
CA ASP A 16 -14.19 6.74 -11.95
C ASP A 16 -12.79 7.31 -12.19
N GLY A 17 -12.10 7.75 -11.12
CA GLY A 17 -10.73 8.24 -11.19
C GLY A 17 -9.71 7.14 -11.54
N ARG A 18 -10.00 5.90 -11.13
CA ARG A 18 -9.15 4.72 -11.36
C ARG A 18 -8.96 4.41 -12.85
N ALA A 19 -10.02 4.48 -13.64
CA ALA A 19 -9.97 4.16 -15.07
C ALA A 19 -9.24 5.24 -15.88
N ALA A 20 -9.58 6.51 -15.63
CA ALA A 20 -8.96 7.66 -16.28
C ALA A 20 -7.46 7.78 -15.97
N PHE A 21 -7.04 7.44 -14.74
CA PHE A 21 -5.62 7.47 -14.35
C PHE A 21 -4.74 6.51 -15.18
N TRP A 22 -5.23 5.28 -15.45
CA TRP A 22 -4.49 4.29 -16.23
C TRP A 22 -4.54 4.52 -17.74
N GLU A 23 -5.49 5.31 -18.23
CA GLU A 23 -5.51 5.75 -19.63
C GLU A 23 -4.30 6.67 -19.93
N VAL A 24 -3.94 7.54 -18.98
CA VAL A 24 -2.81 8.48 -19.12
C VAL A 24 -1.46 7.83 -18.81
N TYR A 25 -1.37 6.99 -17.78
CA TYR A 25 -0.11 6.37 -17.33
C TYR A 25 0.20 5.02 -17.97
N GLY A 26 -0.74 4.44 -18.71
CA GLY A 26 -0.63 3.10 -19.29
C GLY A 26 -1.09 2.01 -18.32
N ARG A 27 -1.44 0.83 -18.85
CA ARG A 27 -2.05 -0.24 -18.06
C ARG A 27 -1.12 -0.71 -16.94
N LEU A 28 -1.67 -0.90 -15.74
CA LEU A 28 -1.00 -1.46 -14.57
C LEU A 28 -0.14 -2.69 -14.93
N ASP A 29 1.17 -2.62 -14.67
CA ASP A 29 2.09 -3.75 -14.82
C ASP A 29 1.76 -4.82 -13.76
N ARG A 30 1.30 -5.98 -14.22
CA ARG A 30 0.94 -7.13 -13.36
C ARG A 30 1.98 -8.24 -13.41
N SER A 31 3.19 -7.95 -13.89
CA SER A 31 4.29 -8.90 -13.82
C SER A 31 4.57 -9.30 -12.37
N ALA A 32 5.10 -10.51 -12.16
CA ALA A 32 5.46 -10.98 -10.82
C ALA A 32 6.41 -10.00 -10.10
N ALA A 33 7.30 -9.34 -10.84
CA ALA A 33 8.21 -8.33 -10.31
C ALA A 33 7.48 -7.05 -9.86
N ALA A 34 6.46 -6.60 -10.60
CA ALA A 34 5.65 -5.46 -10.20
C ALA A 34 4.82 -5.77 -8.94
N VAL A 35 4.19 -6.95 -8.88
CA VAL A 35 3.46 -7.42 -7.70
C VAL A 35 4.37 -7.50 -6.48
N TRP A 36 5.57 -8.05 -6.64
CA TRP A 36 6.55 -8.13 -5.55
C TRP A 36 6.95 -6.74 -5.02
N ARG A 37 7.23 -5.78 -5.91
CA ARG A 37 7.54 -4.40 -5.52
C ARG A 37 6.36 -3.73 -4.82
N SER A 38 5.13 -3.95 -5.31
CA SER A 38 3.91 -3.39 -4.70
C SER A 38 3.77 -3.86 -3.24
N ARG A 39 3.88 -5.18 -3.00
CA ARG A 39 3.88 -5.78 -1.64
C ARG A 39 5.01 -5.23 -0.75
N PHE A 40 6.21 -5.06 -1.29
CA PHE A 40 7.32 -4.49 -0.55
C PHE A 40 7.04 -3.07 -0.06
N TYR A 41 6.50 -2.22 -0.94
CA TYR A 41 6.17 -0.84 -0.57
C TYR A 41 4.99 -0.77 0.40
N GLU A 42 4.00 -1.65 0.26
CA GLU A 42 2.90 -1.79 1.21
C GLU A 42 3.43 -2.16 2.61
N ALA A 43 4.30 -3.17 2.71
CA ALA A 43 4.92 -3.57 3.97
C ALA A 43 5.74 -2.43 4.60
N ARG A 44 6.50 -1.67 3.78
CA ARG A 44 7.22 -0.47 4.23
C ARG A 44 6.26 0.59 4.78
N HIS A 45 5.16 0.84 4.08
CA HIS A 45 4.16 1.84 4.49
C HIS A 45 3.49 1.45 5.82
N LEU A 46 3.10 0.18 5.97
CA LEU A 46 2.55 -0.34 7.22
C LEU A 46 3.56 -0.24 8.38
N GLY A 47 4.85 -0.47 8.11
CA GLY A 47 5.92 -0.26 9.08
C GLY A 47 6.02 1.19 9.58
N ALA A 48 5.96 2.16 8.67
CA ALA A 48 5.95 3.58 9.03
C ALA A 48 4.74 3.96 9.90
N ILE A 49 3.54 3.48 9.52
CA ILE A 49 2.32 3.67 10.32
C ILE A 49 2.46 3.05 11.72
N ARG A 50 3.06 1.86 11.83
CA ARG A 50 3.28 1.20 13.12
C ARG A 50 4.18 2.03 14.03
N LEU A 51 5.28 2.59 13.51
CA LEU A 51 6.18 3.45 14.28
C LEU A 51 5.45 4.70 14.77
N GLU A 52 4.62 5.32 13.93
CA GLU A 52 3.83 6.49 14.33
C GLU A 52 2.79 6.13 15.41
N ARG A 53 2.14 4.97 15.31
CA ARG A 53 1.23 4.47 16.35
C ARG A 53 1.96 4.21 17.67
N HIS A 54 3.18 3.68 17.62
CA HIS A 54 4.04 3.55 18.80
C HIS A 54 4.34 4.91 19.42
N ARG A 55 4.74 5.90 18.61
CA ARG A 55 5.02 7.27 19.06
C ARG A 55 3.82 7.91 19.76
N LEU A 56 2.60 7.60 19.32
CA LEU A 56 1.34 8.09 19.88
C LEU A 56 0.79 7.25 21.04
N GLY A 57 1.48 6.19 21.46
CA GLY A 57 1.03 5.32 22.56
C GLY A 57 -0.21 4.47 22.22
N ARG A 58 -0.53 4.26 20.93
CA ARG A 58 -1.73 3.53 20.48
C ARG A 58 -1.49 2.02 20.44
N ALA A 59 -1.36 1.39 21.60
CA ALA A 59 -0.98 -0.02 21.74
C ALA A 59 -1.89 -1.00 20.97
N ASP A 60 -3.21 -0.78 20.96
CA ASP A 60 -4.15 -1.65 20.23
C ASP A 60 -3.95 -1.56 18.72
N ALA A 61 -3.80 -0.33 18.20
CA ALA A 61 -3.54 -0.09 16.79
C ALA A 61 -2.15 -0.60 16.35
N VAL A 62 -1.18 -0.65 17.26
CA VAL A 62 0.11 -1.31 17.02
C VAL A 62 -0.11 -2.82 16.83
N ARG A 63 -0.86 -3.47 17.73
CA ARG A 63 -1.15 -4.90 17.65
C ARG A 63 -1.87 -5.28 16.35
N GLU A 64 -2.90 -4.52 15.97
CA GLU A 64 -3.62 -4.73 14.70
C GLU A 64 -2.71 -4.63 13.48
N SER A 65 -1.70 -3.75 13.51
CA SER A 65 -0.78 -3.56 12.39
C SER A 65 0.09 -4.79 12.07
N TYR A 66 0.24 -5.74 12.99
CA TYR A 66 0.94 -7.00 12.72
C TYR A 66 0.12 -7.90 11.80
N GLY A 67 -1.21 -7.97 11.98
CA GLY A 67 -2.09 -8.71 11.08
C GLY A 67 -2.07 -8.16 9.66
N ALA A 68 -2.13 -6.83 9.52
CA ALA A 68 -2.01 -6.17 8.22
C ALA A 68 -0.67 -6.48 7.54
N MET A 69 0.44 -6.50 8.28
CA MET A 69 1.76 -6.83 7.74
C MET A 69 1.89 -8.30 7.32
N ALA A 70 1.26 -9.22 8.06
CA ALA A 70 1.27 -10.64 7.70
C ALA A 70 0.62 -10.89 6.32
N GLY A 71 -0.40 -10.10 5.96
CA GLY A 71 -1.05 -10.15 4.65
C GLY A 71 -0.16 -9.76 3.47
N CYS A 72 0.99 -9.10 3.69
CA CYS A 72 1.94 -8.76 2.64
C CYS A 72 2.91 -9.91 2.29
N SER A 73 2.91 -11.00 3.06
CA SER A 73 3.80 -12.15 2.82
C SER A 73 3.37 -12.93 1.57
N PRO A 74 4.31 -13.45 0.77
CA PRO A 74 3.96 -14.37 -0.31
C PRO A 74 3.33 -15.65 0.28
N SER A 75 2.18 -16.04 -0.27
CA SER A 75 1.51 -17.32 0.00
C SER A 75 2.27 -18.49 -0.60
#